data_AF-A0A822HMX5-F1
#
_entry.id   AF-A0A822HMX5-F1
#
_cell.length_a   1.000
_cell.length_b   1.000
_cell.length_c   1.000
_cell.angle_alpha   90.00
_cell.angle_beta   90.00
_cell.angle_gamma   90.00
#
_symmetry.space_group_name_H-M   'P 1'
#
loop_
_entity.id
_entity.type
_entity.pdbx_description
1 polymer ?
#
loop_
_entity_poly.entity_id
_entity_poly.type
_entity_poly.pdbx_seq_one_letter_code
_entity_poly.pdbx_strand_id
1 'polypeptide(L)'
;YENSTDISIFDDTHPLYISSNKCNNSSFCLWHISPLWQFNDVHHTQYAFMGELNKWTSVSRQRINSIDINFDQGQTAITIEGSLGEITLFTVYHSAFGIRSIPCYISPPTGQALMVIRSFDISCTEIN
;
A
#
# COMPACT_ATOMS: atom_id res chain seq x y z
N TYR A 1 1.92 19.97 15.56
CA TYR A 1 2.30 19.09 14.45
C TYR A 1 3.29 19.87 13.61
N GLU A 2 4.57 19.55 13.74
CA GLU A 2 5.62 20.14 12.91
C GLU A 2 5.58 19.45 11.55
N ASN A 3 5.51 20.22 10.48
CA ASN A 3 5.66 19.71 9.12
C ASN A 3 7.10 19.21 8.98
N SER A 4 7.29 17.89 9.04
CA SER A 4 8.56 17.25 8.71
C SER A 4 8.86 17.54 7.24
N THR A 5 9.92 18.32 6.99
CA THR A 5 10.44 18.60 5.64
C THR A 5 11.42 17.54 5.15
N ASP A 6 11.80 16.61 6.03
CA ASP A 6 12.66 15.47 5.69
C ASP A 6 11.81 14.34 5.10
N ILE A 7 11.82 14.25 3.76
CA ILE A 7 11.47 13.04 3.03
C ILE A 7 12.80 12.33 2.72
N SER A 8 13.13 11.30 3.50
CA SER A 8 14.26 10.42 3.21
C SER A 8 13.78 9.18 2.44
N ILE A 9 14.40 8.87 1.32
CA ILE A 9 14.16 7.60 0.60
C ILE A 9 14.58 6.46 1.52
N PHE A 10 13.71 5.47 1.70
CA PHE A 10 14.03 4.27 2.45
C PHE A 10 15.03 3.41 1.67
N ASP A 11 16.18 3.13 2.27
CA ASP A 11 17.15 2.17 1.76
C ASP A 11 17.83 1.41 2.92
N ASP A 12 18.59 0.35 2.60
CA ASP A 12 19.24 -0.50 3.59
C ASP A 12 20.36 0.22 4.38
N THR A 13 20.81 1.40 3.92
CA THR A 13 21.81 2.27 4.58
C THR A 13 21.18 3.38 5.42
N HIS A 14 19.89 3.66 5.23
CA HIS A 14 19.09 4.67 5.93
C HIS A 14 17.81 4.02 6.47
N PRO A 15 17.92 3.15 7.49
CA PRO A 15 16.76 2.48 8.06
C PRO A 15 15.82 3.51 8.68
N LEU A 16 14.52 3.30 8.50
CA LEU A 16 13.48 4.20 8.97
C LEU A 16 13.42 4.15 10.51
N TYR A 17 13.97 5.16 11.17
CA TYR A 17 14.05 5.22 12.63
C TYR A 17 12.81 5.91 13.22
N ILE A 18 11.86 5.10 13.70
CA ILE A 18 10.68 5.59 14.41
C ILE A 18 11.08 5.79 15.89
N SER A 19 11.32 7.04 16.28
CA SER A 19 11.53 7.38 17.70
C SER A 19 10.23 7.17 18.47
N SER A 20 10.26 6.33 19.50
CA SER A 20 9.14 6.12 20.44
C SER A 20 8.70 7.40 21.16
N ASN A 21 9.52 8.46 21.11
CA ASN A 21 9.26 9.76 21.71
C ASN A 21 8.38 10.65 20.80
N LYS A 22 8.30 10.32 19.51
CA LYS A 22 7.60 11.10 18.48
C LYS A 22 6.35 10.40 17.94
N CYS A 23 6.19 9.10 18.19
CA CYS A 23 5.06 8.33 17.67
C CYS A 23 4.61 7.24 18.65
N ASN A 24 3.59 7.56 19.46
CA ASN A 24 3.10 6.70 20.56
C ASN A 24 2.05 5.67 20.12
N ASN A 25 1.60 5.71 18.86
CA ASN A 25 0.59 4.81 18.32
C ASN A 25 1.16 4.15 17.07
N SER A 26 1.48 2.87 17.16
CA SER A 26 2.17 2.14 16.11
C SER A 26 1.32 1.97 14.84
N SER A 27 -0.02 2.04 14.91
CA SER A 27 -0.89 2.14 13.74
C SER A 27 -0.78 3.51 13.05
N PHE A 28 -0.49 4.57 13.81
CA PHE A 28 -0.25 5.93 13.32
C PHE A 28 1.15 6.07 12.69
N CYS A 29 2.14 5.33 13.19
CA CYS A 29 3.50 5.36 12.64
C CYS A 29 3.61 4.63 11.30
N LEU A 30 2.85 3.53 11.12
CA LEU A 30 2.71 2.84 9.84
C LEU A 30 2.10 3.73 8.74
N TRP A 31 1.16 4.62 9.12
CA TRP A 31 0.56 5.58 8.20
C TRP A 31 1.55 6.67 7.74
N HIS A 32 2.51 7.07 8.59
CA HIS A 32 3.48 8.14 8.27
C HIS A 32 4.62 7.72 7.33
N ILE A 33 4.78 6.42 7.06
CA ILE A 33 5.90 5.90 6.27
C ILE A 33 5.48 5.37 4.89
N SER A 34 4.18 5.17 4.67
CA SER A 34 3.68 4.79 3.34
C SER A 34 3.80 5.99 2.39
N PRO A 35 4.47 5.84 1.23
CA PRO A 35 4.52 6.91 0.25
C PRO A 35 3.11 7.31 -0.18
N LEU A 36 2.86 8.61 -0.25
CA LEU A 36 1.65 9.15 -0.86
C LEU A 36 1.92 9.40 -2.34
N TRP A 37 1.32 8.58 -3.19
CA TRP A 37 1.40 8.73 -4.64
C TRP A 37 0.22 9.55 -5.15
N GLN A 38 0.43 10.22 -6.28
CA GLN A 38 -0.59 11.04 -6.92
C GLN A 38 -0.67 10.69 -8.40
N PHE A 39 -1.86 10.38 -8.90
CA PHE A 39 -2.11 10.17 -10.32
C PHE A 39 -2.13 11.49 -11.11
N ASN A 40 -1.79 11.41 -12.40
CA ASN A 40 -1.85 12.55 -13.32
C ASN A 40 -3.26 12.71 -13.93
N ASP A 41 -4.29 12.65 -13.08
CA ASP A 41 -5.68 12.87 -13.46
C ASP A 41 -6.16 14.29 -13.10
N VAL A 42 -7.34 14.67 -13.61
CA VAL A 42 -7.94 16.01 -13.39
C VAL A 42 -8.31 16.29 -11.92
N HIS A 43 -8.41 15.25 -11.09
CA HIS A 43 -8.75 15.35 -9.68
C HIS A 43 -7.51 15.27 -8.77
N HIS A 44 -6.31 15.11 -9.36
CA HIS A 44 -5.07 14.84 -8.65
C HIS A 44 -5.23 13.76 -7.59
N THR A 45 -5.85 12.64 -7.96
CA THR A 45 -6.17 11.58 -7.00
C THR A 45 -4.92 11.08 -6.29
N GLN A 46 -4.98 11.04 -4.97
CA GLN A 46 -3.87 10.60 -4.12
C GLN A 46 -4.21 9.26 -3.48
N TYR A 47 -3.22 8.39 -3.35
CA TYR A 47 -3.39 7.13 -2.65
C TYR A 47 -2.11 6.74 -1.90
N ALA A 48 -2.29 5.97 -0.83
CA ALA A 48 -1.20 5.35 -0.09
C ALA A 48 -1.52 3.89 0.19
N PHE A 49 -0.60 3.01 -0.17
CA PHE A 49 -0.73 1.58 0.12
C PHE A 49 -0.21 1.31 1.55
N MET A 50 -1.08 0.78 2.40
CA MET A 50 -0.82 0.58 3.83
C MET A 50 -0.66 -0.89 4.20
N GLY A 51 -0.76 -1.81 3.23
CA GLY A 51 -0.50 -3.23 3.47
C GLY A 51 -1.55 -3.92 4.34
N GLU A 52 -1.13 -4.99 5.02
CA GLU A 52 -1.94 -5.75 5.96
C GLU A 52 -1.91 -5.08 7.35
N LEU A 53 -2.90 -4.24 7.66
CA LEU A 53 -2.94 -3.49 8.93
C LEU A 53 -2.90 -4.37 10.18
N ASN A 54 -3.43 -5.60 10.10
CA ASN A 54 -3.44 -6.55 11.21
C ASN A 54 -2.05 -7.16 11.51
N LYS A 55 -1.06 -6.99 10.62
CA LYS A 55 0.26 -7.62 10.75
C LYS A 55 1.38 -6.67 11.18
N TRP A 56 1.07 -5.43 11.59
CA TRP A 56 2.06 -4.43 12.00
C TRP A 56 3.18 -4.16 10.96
N THR A 57 2.96 -4.47 9.67
CA THR A 57 3.89 -4.17 8.57
C THR A 57 3.12 -3.49 7.43
N SER A 58 3.54 -2.31 6.98
CA SER A 58 2.85 -1.53 5.94
C SER A 58 3.02 -2.13 4.55
N VAL A 59 4.11 -2.89 4.35
CA VAL A 59 4.42 -3.61 3.11
C VAL A 59 5.17 -4.86 3.53
N SER A 60 4.52 -6.02 3.52
CA SER A 60 5.24 -7.26 3.76
C SER A 60 6.09 -7.59 2.54
N ARG A 61 7.43 -7.52 2.66
CA ARG A 61 8.35 -7.96 1.59
C ARG A 61 8.15 -9.44 1.21
N GLN A 62 7.48 -10.22 2.06
CA GLN A 62 7.13 -11.62 1.78
C GLN A 62 5.90 -11.76 0.88
N ARG A 63 5.14 -10.68 0.67
CA ARG A 63 3.87 -10.72 -0.07
C ARG A 63 3.84 -9.75 -1.22
N ILE A 64 4.55 -8.62 -1.17
CA ILE A 64 4.54 -7.68 -2.29
C ILE A 64 5.67 -8.07 -3.24
N ASN A 65 5.30 -8.71 -4.35
CA ASN A 65 6.25 -9.13 -5.38
C ASN A 65 6.60 -7.99 -6.34
N SER A 66 5.60 -7.21 -6.77
CA SER A 66 5.83 -6.02 -7.61
C SER A 66 4.85 -4.89 -7.28
N ILE A 67 5.27 -3.66 -7.56
CA ILE A 67 4.43 -2.46 -7.59
C ILE A 67 4.75 -1.75 -8.89
N ASP A 68 3.79 -1.72 -9.81
CA ASP A 68 3.89 -1.11 -11.12
C ASP A 68 2.98 0.13 -11.17
N ILE A 69 3.60 1.31 -11.13
CA ILE A 69 2.88 2.59 -11.09
C ILE A 69 2.85 3.22 -12.49
N ASN A 70 1.65 3.45 -13.01
CA ASN A 70 1.42 4.19 -14.23
C ASN A 70 0.66 5.49 -13.93
N PHE A 71 1.42 6.57 -13.71
CA PHE A 71 0.86 7.87 -13.37
C PHE A 71 -0.02 8.46 -14.49
N ASP A 72 0.35 8.23 -15.75
CA ASP A 72 -0.34 8.78 -16.92
C ASP A 72 -1.66 8.05 -17.20
N GLN A 73 -1.73 6.76 -16.89
CA GLN A 73 -2.97 5.97 -17.00
C GLN A 73 -3.80 5.98 -15.72
N GLY A 74 -3.36 6.71 -14.68
CA GLY A 74 -4.07 6.80 -13.41
C GLY A 74 -4.25 5.44 -12.75
N GLN A 75 -3.24 4.57 -12.85
CA GLN A 75 -3.31 3.19 -12.38
C GLN A 75 -2.06 2.79 -11.61
N THR A 76 -2.23 1.99 -10.57
CA THR A 76 -1.15 1.24 -9.93
C THR A 76 -1.57 -0.20 -9.78
N ALA A 77 -0.70 -1.10 -10.22
CA ALA A 77 -0.86 -2.55 -10.12
C ALA A 77 0.12 -3.08 -9.07
N ILE A 78 -0.36 -3.90 -8.15
CA ILE A 78 0.45 -4.50 -7.08
C ILE A 78 0.25 -6.01 -7.13
N THR A 79 1.33 -6.75 -7.35
CA THR A 79 1.30 -8.22 -7.31
C THR A 79 1.51 -8.68 -5.88
N ILE A 80 0.52 -9.40 -5.36
CA ILE A 80 0.47 -9.88 -3.98
C ILE A 80 0.62 -11.40 -3.98
N GLU A 81 1.53 -11.91 -3.18
CA GLU A 81 1.81 -13.31 -2.95
C GLU A 81 1.25 -13.80 -1.61
N GLY A 82 0.98 -15.09 -1.55
CA GLY A 82 0.35 -15.70 -0.40
C GLY A 82 0.27 -17.22 -0.44
N SER A 83 -0.36 -17.77 0.59
CA SER A 83 -0.76 -19.18 0.62
C SER A 83 -1.88 -19.43 -0.37
N LEU A 84 -1.84 -20.58 -1.05
CA LEU A 84 -2.82 -20.94 -2.07
C LEU A 84 -4.25 -20.92 -1.50
N GLY A 85 -5.14 -20.16 -2.15
CA GLY A 85 -6.56 -20.06 -1.77
C GLY A 85 -6.84 -19.24 -0.51
N GLU A 86 -5.84 -18.55 0.06
CA GLU A 86 -6.10 -17.68 1.20
C GLU A 86 -6.77 -16.37 0.79
N ILE A 87 -7.45 -15.74 1.75
CA ILE A 87 -7.98 -14.38 1.60
C ILE A 87 -7.24 -13.49 2.58
N THR A 88 -6.66 -12.40 2.08
CA THR A 88 -5.99 -11.39 2.90
C THR A 88 -6.62 -10.01 2.70
N LEU A 89 -6.59 -9.19 3.74
CA LEU A 89 -7.16 -7.84 3.73
C LEU A 89 -6.04 -6.81 3.66
N PHE A 90 -6.00 -6.09 2.54
CA PHE A 90 -5.06 -5.01 2.32
C PHE A 90 -5.73 -3.65 2.52
N THR A 91 -5.03 -2.74 3.17
CA THR A 91 -5.54 -1.40 3.46
C THR A 91 -4.93 -0.39 2.50
N VAL A 92 -5.79 0.44 1.94
CA VAL A 92 -5.41 1.54 1.04
C VAL A 92 -6.08 2.81 1.54
N TYR A 93 -5.31 3.89 1.64
CA TYR A 93 -5.87 5.23 1.67
C TYR A 93 -6.06 5.71 0.23
N HIS A 94 -7.22 6.30 -0.05
CA HIS A 94 -7.53 6.91 -1.35
C HIS A 94 -8.27 8.22 -1.12
N SER A 95 -7.85 9.31 -1.77
CA SER A 95 -8.38 10.65 -1.48
C SER A 95 -9.90 10.76 -1.72
N ALA A 96 -10.44 10.03 -2.69
CA ALA A 96 -11.89 10.01 -2.96
C ALA A 96 -12.70 9.12 -1.99
N PHE A 97 -12.09 8.10 -1.37
CA PHE A 97 -12.82 7.08 -0.59
C PHE A 97 -12.41 7.00 0.88
N GLY A 98 -11.38 7.74 1.28
CA GLY A 98 -10.72 7.59 2.57
C GLY A 98 -9.98 6.25 2.67
N ILE A 99 -9.90 5.72 3.89
CA ILE A 99 -9.26 4.44 4.16
C ILE A 99 -10.24 3.30 3.85
N ARG A 100 -9.75 2.28 3.14
CA ARG A 100 -10.52 1.08 2.76
C ARG A 100 -9.70 -0.18 2.97
N SER A 101 -10.36 -1.24 3.43
CA SER A 101 -9.83 -2.60 3.44
C SER A 101 -10.37 -3.35 2.23
N ILE A 102 -9.47 -3.87 1.40
CA ILE A 102 -9.74 -4.54 0.14
C ILE A 102 -9.38 -6.02 0.31
N PRO A 103 -10.34 -6.95 0.14
CA PRO A 103 -10.05 -8.37 0.15
C PRO A 103 -9.31 -8.76 -1.12
N CYS A 104 -8.17 -9.42 -0.94
CA CYS A 104 -7.38 -10.04 -1.99
C CYS A 104 -7.50 -11.56 -1.87
N TYR A 105 -8.02 -12.18 -2.92
CA TYR A 105 -8.14 -13.62 -3.05
C TYR A 105 -6.89 -14.14 -3.73
N ILE A 106 -6.10 -14.96 -3.04
CA ILE A 106 -4.85 -15.49 -3.56
C ILE A 106 -5.16 -16.73 -4.40
N SER A 107 -4.86 -16.64 -5.69
CA SER A 107 -5.11 -17.68 -6.68
C SER A 107 -4.52 -19.03 -6.26
N PRO A 108 -5.29 -20.13 -6.17
CA PRO A 108 -4.75 -21.45 -5.86
C PRO A 108 -3.72 -21.99 -6.88
N PRO A 109 -3.84 -21.70 -8.19
CA PRO A 109 -2.81 -22.08 -9.17
C PRO A 109 -1.47 -21.35 -9.02
N THR A 110 -1.47 -20.04 -8.75
CA THR A 110 -0.25 -19.21 -8.85
C THR A 110 0.27 -18.73 -7.50
N GLY A 111 -0.53 -18.79 -6.44
CA GLY A 111 -0.21 -18.18 -5.15
C GLY A 111 -0.21 -16.65 -5.22
N GLN A 112 -0.85 -16.06 -6.22
CA GLN A 112 -0.83 -14.62 -6.48
C GLN A 112 -2.21 -13.98 -6.64
N ALA A 113 -2.28 -12.69 -6.33
CA ALA A 113 -3.39 -11.79 -6.62
C ALA A 113 -2.87 -10.48 -7.21
N LEU A 114 -3.71 -9.80 -7.99
CA LEU A 114 -3.43 -8.49 -8.54
C LEU A 114 -4.35 -7.47 -7.87
N MET A 115 -3.76 -6.59 -7.06
CA MET A 115 -4.43 -5.38 -6.61
C MET A 115 -4.27 -4.29 -7.66
N VAL A 116 -5.37 -3.63 -8.02
CA VAL A 116 -5.35 -2.47 -8.91
C VAL A 116 -6.00 -1.29 -8.20
N ILE A 117 -5.26 -0.18 -8.14
CA ILE A 117 -5.70 1.11 -7.61
C ILE A 117 -5.82 2.06 -8.80
N ARG A 118 -6.99 2.68 -8.99
CA ARG A 118 -7.22 3.73 -9.99
C ARG A 118 -7.89 4.94 -9.37
N SER A 119 -8.00 6.02 -10.13
CA SER A 119 -8.62 7.28 -9.70
C SER A 119 -10.03 7.14 -9.11
N PHE A 120 -10.78 6.11 -9.52
CA PHE A 120 -12.19 5.92 -9.14
C PHE A 120 -12.51 4.48 -8.72
N ASP A 121 -11.51 3.61 -8.62
CA ASP A 121 -11.71 2.24 -8.16
C ASP A 121 -10.51 1.69 -7.41
N ILE A 122 -10.78 0.70 -6.57
CA ILE A 122 -9.76 -0.14 -5.97
C ILE A 122 -10.29 -1.57 -5.99
N SER A 123 -9.55 -2.49 -6.56
CA SER A 123 -9.93 -3.90 -6.62
C SER A 123 -8.74 -4.80 -6.35
N CYS A 124 -9.02 -6.05 -5.98
CA CYS A 124 -8.01 -7.07 -5.88
C CYS A 124 -8.60 -8.42 -6.32
N THR A 125 -7.98 -9.05 -7.30
CA THR A 125 -8.49 -10.26 -7.94
C THR A 125 -7.41 -11.32 -8.09
N GLU A 126 -7.83 -12.58 -8.19
CA GLU A 126 -6.94 -13.70 -8.49
C GLU A 126 -6.27 -13.52 -9.86
N ILE A 127 -5.00 -13.95 -9.98
CA ILE A 127 -4.31 -14.09 -11.26
C ILE A 127 -4.45 -15.53 -11.73
N ASN A 128 -5.05 -15.72 -12.91
CA ASN A 128 -5.22 -17.03 -13.56
C ASN A 128 -3.94 -17.48 -14.28
#